data_AF-A0AA38SX24-F1
#
_entry.id   AF-A0AA38SX24-F1
#
_cell.length_a   1.000
_cell.length_b   1.000
_cell.length_c   1.000
_cell.angle_alpha   90.00
_cell.angle_beta   90.00
_cell.angle_gamma   90.00
#
_symmetry.space_group_name_H-M   'P 1'
#
loop_
_entity.id
_entity.type
_entity.pdbx_description
1 polymer ?
#
loop_
_entity_poly.entity_id
_entity_poly.type
_entity_poly.pdbx_seq_one_letter_code
_entity_poly.pdbx_strand_id
1 'polypeptide(L)'
;MVTMDNESCGGGGGGGGGGGMSMESMRPCTAANNNRHQVQKLEVYNEILRRLKESNNGEAGKPGFDDELLAHFNRLPTRYAFDVNVERAEDVLMHKRLLNLAHDPSNGIVFEVRLVQVSPLNESNSDDLGDCSSPGKPIAQSIHPPPAFGSSPNLEALALEALALEANESLTQNGNGAVNSYTNPPWPMHEITFSTDDKPKLLSQLTSLLAEVGLNIQEAHAFSTADRYSLDVFVVDGWPHEEIEQLRNALERELLKLEKQSSSDQCSSPKSEQDQTGKCCHADHLRIPNDGIDVWEIDPQFLTLDHKVASGSYGDLYKGTYRSQEVAIKVLKAERIDTDMQKEFAQEVYIMRKIRHKNVVQFIGACTKPSSLCIVTEFMSGGSVYDYLHKQKGTFKLPILLKVAIDISRGMDYLHQNNIIHRDLKAANLLMDENDVVKVADFGVARVKAQTGVMTAETGTYRWMAPEVIEHKPYDHKADVFSFGVVLWELLTGKLPYEYLTPVQAAIGVVQKNLRPTIPKNTQPKLTELLGKCWQKDPSLRPDFTEIIDILKKISSQIENTEDRRTEKGSGRFLSLLRRGHH
;
A
#
# COMPACT_ATOMS: atom_id res chain seq x y z
N MET A 1 50.59 29.50 -26.37
CA MET A 1 49.94 28.93 -27.57
C MET A 1 48.45 28.86 -27.26
N VAL A 2 47.59 29.88 -27.37
CA VAL A 2 47.39 30.93 -28.39
C VAL A 2 47.42 30.36 -29.80
N THR A 3 46.25 30.12 -30.39
CA THR A 3 45.61 30.99 -31.39
C THR A 3 44.18 30.52 -31.68
N MET A 4 43.22 31.42 -31.47
CA MET A 4 42.01 31.54 -32.31
C MET A 4 42.41 32.21 -33.63
N ASP A 5 41.70 31.92 -34.72
CA ASP A 5 41.18 32.87 -35.73
C ASP A 5 40.54 32.03 -36.88
N ASN A 6 39.24 32.12 -37.16
CA ASN A 6 38.48 33.14 -37.89
C ASN A 6 38.59 33.01 -39.42
N GLU A 7 37.51 32.61 -40.10
CA GLU A 7 37.27 32.98 -41.50
C GLU A 7 35.77 33.01 -41.81
N SER A 8 35.38 34.06 -42.52
CA SER A 8 34.03 34.50 -42.86
C SER A 8 33.74 34.35 -44.35
N CYS A 9 32.48 34.65 -44.72
CA CYS A 9 31.93 34.90 -46.08
C CYS A 9 31.42 33.64 -46.81
N GLY A 10 30.28 33.66 -47.52
CA GLY A 10 29.39 34.74 -47.91
C GLY A 10 28.05 34.19 -48.41
N GLY A 11 27.08 35.07 -48.59
CA GLY A 11 25.67 34.75 -48.80
C GLY A 11 25.28 34.30 -50.22
N GLY A 12 23.99 33.99 -50.35
CA GLY A 12 23.29 33.76 -51.61
C GLY A 12 21.90 33.19 -51.32
N GLY A 13 20.86 33.99 -51.59
CA GLY A 13 19.49 33.67 -51.23
C GLY A 13 18.79 32.69 -52.19
N GLY A 14 17.52 32.41 -51.87
CA GLY A 14 16.58 31.81 -52.83
C GLY A 14 15.59 30.84 -52.20
N GLY A 15 14.38 31.37 -51.96
CA GLY A 15 13.04 30.76 -51.89
C GLY A 15 12.82 29.23 -51.87
N GLY A 16 11.79 28.83 -51.12
CA GLY A 16 11.05 27.60 -51.38
C GLY A 16 10.42 27.02 -50.12
N GLY A 17 9.11 27.16 -49.97
CA GLY A 17 8.35 26.63 -48.84
C GLY A 17 8.31 25.10 -48.78
N GLY A 18 8.09 24.60 -47.57
CA GLY A 18 7.83 23.18 -47.30
C GLY A 18 7.71 22.98 -45.80
N GLY A 19 6.47 22.92 -45.30
CA GLY A 19 6.19 22.65 -43.89
C GLY A 19 6.65 21.24 -43.50
N GLY A 20 7.51 21.16 -42.50
CA GLY A 20 7.89 19.94 -41.81
C GLY A 20 8.11 20.28 -40.34
N MET A 21 7.13 19.99 -39.47
CA MET A 21 7.33 20.02 -38.03
C MET A 21 8.25 18.85 -37.66
N SER A 22 9.49 19.18 -37.34
CA SER A 22 10.48 18.26 -36.78
C SER A 22 10.10 17.84 -35.36
N MET A 23 10.15 16.52 -35.13
CA MET A 23 10.14 15.88 -33.82
C MET A 23 11.27 16.46 -32.96
N GLU A 24 10.93 17.24 -31.93
CA GLU A 24 11.79 17.43 -30.77
C GLU A 24 11.45 16.39 -29.69
N SER A 25 12.53 15.79 -29.20
CA SER A 25 12.66 14.70 -28.24
C SER A 25 11.78 14.79 -26.99
N MET A 26 10.86 13.83 -26.82
CA MET A 26 10.47 13.36 -25.49
C MET A 26 11.53 12.37 -24.97
N ARG A 27 12.40 12.83 -24.07
CA ARG A 27 13.24 11.94 -23.25
C ARG A 27 12.35 11.15 -22.27
N PRO A 28 12.66 9.89 -21.93
CA PRO A 28 11.84 9.11 -21.00
C PRO A 28 12.01 9.65 -19.56
N CYS A 29 10.92 10.15 -18.97
CA CYS A 29 10.89 10.67 -17.59
C CYS A 29 11.12 9.61 -16.50
N THR A 30 11.17 8.32 -16.84
CA THR A 30 11.24 7.21 -15.86
C THR A 30 12.66 6.95 -15.35
N ALA A 31 13.69 7.08 -16.20
CA ALA A 31 15.08 7.00 -15.77
C ALA A 31 15.44 8.20 -14.87
N ALA A 32 14.89 9.38 -15.17
CA ALA A 32 15.10 10.60 -14.39
C ALA A 32 14.54 10.49 -12.95
N ASN A 33 13.40 9.82 -12.75
CA ASN A 33 12.80 9.66 -11.42
C ASN A 33 13.57 8.68 -10.52
N ASN A 34 14.05 7.55 -11.07
CA ASN A 34 14.91 6.63 -10.31
C ASN A 34 16.24 7.29 -9.95
N ASN A 35 16.82 8.05 -10.88
CA ASN A 35 18.04 8.82 -10.61
C ASN A 35 17.78 9.90 -9.55
N ARG A 36 16.62 10.56 -9.58
CA ARG A 36 16.23 11.58 -8.60
C ARG A 36 16.07 11.01 -7.19
N HIS A 37 15.44 9.84 -7.04
CA HIS A 37 15.30 9.19 -5.73
C HIS A 37 16.65 8.68 -5.18
N GLN A 38 17.55 8.24 -6.06
CA GLN A 38 18.89 7.79 -5.68
C GLN A 38 19.80 8.97 -5.30
N VAL A 39 19.67 10.11 -6.00
CA VAL A 39 20.34 11.38 -5.65
C VAL A 39 19.85 11.89 -4.29
N GLN A 40 18.54 11.90 -4.04
CA GLN A 40 17.98 12.34 -2.75
C GLN A 40 18.37 11.42 -1.58
N LYS A 41 18.42 10.10 -1.80
CA LYS A 41 18.94 9.15 -0.81
C LYS A 41 20.39 9.46 -0.44
N LEU A 42 21.20 9.85 -1.42
CA LEU A 42 22.59 10.25 -1.22
C LEU A 42 22.71 11.58 -0.48
N GLU A 43 21.82 12.54 -0.74
CA GLU A 43 21.75 13.81 0.00
C GLU A 43 21.48 13.58 1.50
N VAL A 44 20.49 12.76 1.83
CA VAL A 44 20.18 12.42 3.24
C VAL A 44 21.32 11.67 3.90
N TYR A 45 21.94 10.71 3.20
CA TYR A 45 23.14 10.02 3.68
C TYR A 45 24.28 11.00 4.02
N ASN A 46 24.59 11.92 3.10
CA ASN A 46 25.66 12.91 3.30
C ASN A 46 25.38 13.83 4.48
N GLU A 47 24.11 14.22 4.65
CA GLU A 47 23.68 15.09 5.72
C GLU A 47 23.74 14.40 7.10
N ILE A 48 23.36 13.12 7.19
CA ILE A 48 23.52 12.28 8.38
C ILE A 48 25.00 12.06 8.70
N LEU A 49 25.81 11.76 7.68
CA LEU A 49 27.25 11.57 7.83
C LEU A 49 27.92 12.85 8.36
N ARG A 50 27.52 14.02 7.86
CA ARG A 50 28.01 15.32 8.35
C ARG A 50 27.68 15.51 9.82
N ARG A 51 26.41 15.31 10.21
CA ARG A 51 25.97 15.45 11.61
C ARG A 51 26.67 14.46 12.55
N LEU A 52 26.86 13.20 12.14
CA LEU A 52 27.58 12.21 12.95
C LEU A 52 29.05 12.58 13.19
N LYS A 53 29.69 13.22 12.21
CA LYS A 53 31.06 13.75 12.33
C LYS A 53 31.11 15.00 13.22
N GLU A 54 30.08 15.85 13.16
CA GLU A 54 29.94 17.06 13.98
C GLU A 54 29.63 16.76 15.46
N SER A 55 28.81 15.73 15.74
CA SER A 55 28.45 15.30 17.10
C SER A 55 29.59 14.61 17.87
N ASN A 56 30.80 14.53 17.30
CA ASN A 56 31.99 13.89 17.88
C ASN A 56 31.73 12.45 18.40
N ASN A 57 30.92 11.70 17.66
CA ASN A 57 30.58 10.32 18.02
C ASN A 57 31.80 9.40 17.80
N GLY A 58 32.18 8.62 18.81
CA GLY A 58 33.39 7.78 18.78
C GLY A 58 33.41 6.71 17.68
N GLU A 59 32.25 6.39 17.08
CA GLU A 59 32.17 5.49 15.91
C GLU A 59 32.48 6.17 14.58
N ALA A 60 32.18 7.47 14.44
CA ALA A 60 32.35 8.23 13.19
C ALA A 60 33.83 8.50 12.83
N GLY A 61 34.74 8.34 13.80
CA GLY A 61 36.18 8.47 13.60
C GLY A 61 36.90 7.18 13.17
N LYS A 62 36.19 6.05 13.05
CA LYS A 62 36.80 4.76 12.68
C LYS A 62 37.08 4.69 11.16
N PRO A 63 38.22 4.10 10.73
CA PRO A 63 38.47 3.87 9.31
C PRO A 63 37.44 2.89 8.74
N GLY A 64 36.82 3.23 7.59
CA GLY A 64 35.77 2.42 6.95
C GLY A 64 34.33 2.72 7.40
N PHE A 65 34.14 3.64 8.35
CA PHE A 65 32.80 4.03 8.83
C PHE A 65 31.90 4.55 7.71
N ASP A 66 32.43 5.38 6.81
CA ASP A 66 31.69 5.95 5.69
C ASP A 66 31.11 4.84 4.78
N ASP A 67 31.90 3.80 4.50
CA ASP A 67 31.52 2.64 3.69
C ASP A 67 30.48 1.77 4.41
N GLU A 68 30.64 1.53 5.71
CA GLU A 68 29.67 0.77 6.51
C GLU A 68 28.32 1.47 6.63
N LEU A 69 28.32 2.80 6.78
CA LEU A 69 27.10 3.60 6.82
C LEU A 69 26.42 3.59 5.44
N LEU A 70 27.19 3.68 4.36
CA LEU A 70 26.65 3.61 3.00
C LEU A 70 26.05 2.22 2.72
N ALA A 71 26.70 1.15 3.17
CA ALA A 71 26.18 -0.22 3.09
C ALA A 71 24.86 -0.36 3.86
N HIS A 72 24.74 0.26 5.04
CA HIS A 72 23.50 0.31 5.81
C HIS A 72 22.36 1.00 5.04
N PHE A 73 22.61 2.14 4.40
CA PHE A 73 21.61 2.79 3.56
C PHE A 73 21.24 1.92 2.36
N ASN A 74 22.21 1.26 1.73
CA ASN A 74 21.97 0.44 0.54
C ASN A 74 21.18 -0.84 0.82
N ARG A 75 21.30 -1.43 2.02
CA ARG A 75 20.47 -2.60 2.40
C ARG A 75 19.02 -2.23 2.69
N LEU A 76 18.72 -0.97 3.01
CA LEU A 76 17.37 -0.51 3.35
C LEU A 76 16.63 0.10 2.13
N PRO A 77 15.29 0.01 2.07
CA PRO A 77 14.48 0.62 1.03
C PRO A 77 14.70 2.14 0.96
N THR A 78 14.52 2.75 -0.21
CA THR A 78 14.71 4.20 -0.38
C THR A 78 13.84 5.03 0.57
N ARG A 79 12.65 4.54 0.96
CA ARG A 79 11.77 5.19 1.95
C ARG A 79 12.40 5.38 3.33
N TYR A 80 13.29 4.49 3.76
CA TYR A 80 14.02 4.68 5.02
C TYR A 80 14.75 6.02 5.05
N ALA A 81 15.39 6.41 3.93
CA ALA A 81 16.08 7.68 3.83
C ALA A 81 15.13 8.88 3.74
N PHE A 82 13.87 8.69 3.34
CA PHE A 82 12.88 9.76 3.29
C PHE A 82 12.17 9.97 4.63
N ASP A 83 12.01 8.91 5.40
CA ASP A 83 11.21 8.91 6.63
C ASP A 83 12.07 9.16 7.89
N VAL A 84 13.39 8.90 7.83
CA VAL A 84 14.29 9.07 8.97
C VAL A 84 14.52 10.55 9.31
N ASN A 85 14.41 10.90 10.59
CA ASN A 85 14.69 12.25 11.05
C ASN A 85 16.21 12.52 11.01
N VAL A 86 16.62 13.40 10.10
CA VAL A 86 18.02 13.75 9.87
C VAL A 86 18.65 14.48 11.08
N GLU A 87 17.84 15.17 11.89
CA GLU A 87 18.29 15.81 13.13
C GLU A 87 18.74 14.78 14.18
N ARG A 88 18.28 13.53 14.03
CA ARG A 88 18.57 12.40 14.89
C ARG A 88 19.48 11.38 14.23
N ALA A 89 20.61 11.85 13.71
CA ALA A 89 21.57 11.04 12.98
C ALA A 89 22.09 9.81 13.78
N GLU A 90 22.08 9.88 15.12
CA GLU A 90 22.44 8.78 16.03
C GLU A 90 21.48 7.59 15.97
N ASP A 91 20.20 7.82 15.64
CA ASP A 91 19.19 6.76 15.55
C ASP A 91 19.50 5.81 14.39
N VAL A 92 20.12 6.33 13.33
CA VAL A 92 20.60 5.53 12.19
C VAL A 92 21.68 4.55 12.63
N LEU A 93 22.53 4.94 13.59
CA LEU A 93 23.54 4.05 14.17
C LEU A 93 22.90 2.98 15.05
N MET A 94 21.88 3.33 15.81
CA MET A 94 21.08 2.38 16.58
C MET A 94 20.42 1.34 15.66
N HIS A 95 19.76 1.78 14.58
CA HIS A 95 19.19 0.89 13.56
C HIS A 95 20.27 0.01 12.91
N LYS A 96 21.44 0.56 12.61
CA LYS A 96 22.58 -0.19 12.07
C LYS A 96 23.00 -1.29 13.04
N ARG A 97 23.13 -0.97 14.33
CA ARG A 97 23.54 -1.88 15.40
C ARG A 97 22.53 -3.00 15.61
N LEU A 98 21.24 -2.68 15.73
CA LEU A 98 20.19 -3.69 15.93
C LEU A 98 20.15 -4.72 14.80
N LEU A 99 20.16 -4.25 13.56
CA LEU A 99 20.21 -5.12 12.38
C LEU A 99 21.47 -5.99 12.37
N ASN A 100 22.63 -5.46 12.80
CA ASN A 100 23.85 -6.26 12.89
C ASN A 100 23.80 -7.30 14.02
N LEU A 101 23.14 -6.99 15.15
CA LEU A 101 22.94 -7.95 16.25
C LEU A 101 21.98 -9.07 15.84
N ALA A 102 20.97 -8.76 15.02
CA ALA A 102 20.02 -9.73 14.48
C ALA A 102 20.68 -10.75 13.52
N HIS A 103 21.88 -10.47 12.99
CA HIS A 103 22.61 -11.42 12.14
C HIS A 103 23.15 -12.63 12.92
N ASP A 104 23.30 -12.53 14.24
CA ASP A 104 23.70 -13.65 15.06
C ASP A 104 22.48 -14.54 15.33
N PRO A 105 22.45 -15.81 14.85
CA PRO A 105 21.31 -16.70 15.04
C PRO A 105 21.00 -16.99 16.52
N SER A 106 21.94 -16.72 17.43
CA SER A 106 21.76 -16.91 18.87
C SER A 106 20.98 -15.78 19.56
N ASN A 107 20.85 -14.61 18.92
CA ASN A 107 20.25 -13.42 19.52
C ASN A 107 18.72 -13.30 19.31
N GLY A 108 18.11 -14.15 18.47
CA GLY A 108 16.65 -14.17 18.32
C GLY A 108 16.06 -12.85 17.81
N ILE A 109 15.04 -12.33 18.52
CA ILE A 109 14.51 -10.98 18.29
C ILE A 109 15.28 -9.96 19.14
N VAL A 110 15.98 -9.04 18.48
CA VAL A 110 16.71 -7.95 19.14
C VAL A 110 15.83 -6.71 19.18
N PHE A 111 15.78 -6.00 20.31
CA PHE A 111 14.98 -4.78 20.40
C PHE A 111 15.58 -3.73 21.34
N GLU A 112 15.13 -2.49 21.16
CA GLU A 112 15.49 -1.34 21.98
C GLU A 112 14.25 -0.50 22.30
N VAL A 113 14.16 0.01 23.54
CA VAL A 113 13.05 0.83 24.03
C VAL A 113 13.60 2.16 24.53
N ARG A 114 12.96 3.27 24.17
CA ARG A 114 13.34 4.61 24.63
C ARG A 114 12.14 5.53 24.76
N LEU A 115 12.29 6.63 25.50
CA LEU A 115 11.27 7.69 25.58
C LEU A 115 11.41 8.68 24.44
N VAL A 116 10.29 9.05 23.84
CA VAL A 116 10.18 10.07 22.79
C VAL A 116 9.05 11.04 23.11
N GLN A 117 9.17 12.29 22.66
CA GLN A 117 8.16 13.33 22.88
C GLN A 117 7.87 14.08 21.58
N VAL A 118 6.59 14.28 21.31
CA VAL A 118 6.11 14.93 20.08
C VAL A 118 5.79 16.37 20.42
N SER A 119 6.57 17.33 19.91
CA SER A 119 6.29 18.74 20.12
C SER A 119 5.37 19.25 19.00
N PRO A 120 4.27 19.98 19.29
CA PRO A 120 3.51 20.66 18.26
C PRO A 120 4.34 21.78 17.62
N LEU A 121 4.40 21.81 16.29
CA LEU A 121 5.05 22.87 15.52
C LEU A 121 4.23 24.17 15.64
N ASN A 122 4.79 25.21 16.27
CA ASN A 122 4.29 26.57 16.11
C ASN A 122 4.76 27.09 14.75
N GLU A 123 3.86 27.26 13.79
CA GLU A 123 4.12 28.04 12.58
C GLU A 123 4.38 29.50 12.97
N SER A 124 5.66 29.87 13.14
CA SER A 124 6.07 31.28 13.07
C SER A 124 6.81 31.49 11.76
N ASN A 125 6.05 31.76 10.69
CA ASN A 125 6.52 32.53 9.54
C ASN A 125 5.33 33.25 8.90
N SER A 126 5.04 34.44 9.42
CA SER A 126 4.37 35.49 8.66
C SER A 126 5.09 36.80 8.96
N ASP A 127 5.87 37.27 7.99
CA ASP A 127 6.28 38.66 7.88
C ASP A 127 5.02 39.53 7.74
N ASP A 128 4.64 40.29 8.77
CA ASP A 128 4.30 41.73 8.63
C ASP A 128 4.09 42.45 9.99
N LEU A 129 4.75 43.60 10.12
CA LEU A 129 4.52 44.79 10.98
C LEU A 129 3.82 44.67 12.36
N GLY A 130 4.51 45.09 13.43
CA GLY A 130 3.86 45.64 14.63
C GLY A 130 4.66 45.60 15.93
N ASP A 131 5.34 46.70 16.23
CA ASP A 131 6.06 47.01 17.47
C ASP A 131 5.27 46.69 18.77
N CYS A 132 5.85 45.89 19.67
CA CYS A 132 5.59 45.93 21.11
C CYS A 132 6.63 45.08 21.88
N SER A 133 7.57 45.78 22.49
CA SER A 133 8.54 45.28 23.47
C SER A 133 7.88 44.58 24.66
N SER A 134 8.21 43.31 24.88
CA SER A 134 8.07 42.58 26.15
C SER A 134 9.14 41.48 26.23
N PRO A 135 9.87 41.32 27.36
CA PRO A 135 10.97 40.37 27.44
C PRO A 135 10.45 38.93 27.43
N GLY A 136 10.96 38.13 26.50
CA GLY A 136 10.59 36.74 26.29
C GLY A 136 10.71 35.89 27.55
N LYS A 137 9.63 35.19 27.89
CA LYS A 137 9.71 34.00 28.75
C LYS A 137 10.42 32.89 27.96
N PRO A 138 11.33 32.12 28.59
CA PRO A 138 11.95 31.00 27.92
C PRO A 138 10.89 29.94 27.60
N ILE A 139 10.85 29.53 26.35
CA ILE A 139 10.01 28.45 25.83
C ILE A 139 10.47 27.15 26.51
N ALA A 140 9.53 26.36 27.04
CA ALA A 140 9.81 25.08 27.68
C ALA A 140 10.53 24.16 26.67
N GLN A 141 11.75 23.74 27.00
CA GLN A 141 12.49 22.74 26.23
C GLN A 141 11.79 21.39 26.38
N SER A 142 11.50 20.71 25.26
CA SER A 142 11.09 19.30 25.26
C SER A 142 12.10 18.48 26.05
N ILE A 143 11.64 17.72 27.05
CA ILE A 143 12.52 16.95 27.95
C ILE A 143 13.03 15.69 27.25
N HIS A 144 12.22 15.11 26.36
CA HIS A 144 12.58 13.95 25.56
C HIS A 144 12.73 14.31 24.08
N PRO A 145 13.57 13.57 23.33
CA PRO A 145 13.81 13.85 21.93
C PRO A 145 12.68 13.29 21.03
N PRO A 146 12.50 13.80 19.80
CA PRO A 146 11.40 13.40 18.93
C PRO A 146 11.57 11.97 18.39
N PRO A 147 10.51 11.32 17.89
CA PRO A 147 10.60 10.00 17.25
C PRO A 147 11.64 9.94 16.11
N ALA A 148 12.23 8.75 15.89
CA ALA A 148 13.21 8.48 14.83
C ALA A 148 12.61 8.65 13.42
N PHE A 149 11.30 8.41 13.32
CA PHE A 149 10.51 8.53 12.11
C PHE A 149 9.25 9.33 12.41
N GLY A 150 8.84 10.16 11.46
CA GLY A 150 7.55 10.86 11.52
C GLY A 150 7.57 12.17 12.29
N SER A 151 7.49 13.27 11.54
CA SER A 151 6.77 14.49 11.93
C SER A 151 5.34 14.39 11.41
N SER A 152 4.60 13.34 11.80
CA SER A 152 3.27 13.10 11.23
C SER A 152 2.25 14.11 11.79
N PRO A 153 1.44 14.78 10.95
CA PRO A 153 0.43 15.77 11.41
C PRO A 153 -0.57 15.20 12.43
N ASN A 154 -0.71 13.88 12.45
CA ASN A 154 -1.60 13.15 13.35
C ASN A 154 -1.02 13.06 14.77
N LEU A 155 0.29 12.83 14.91
CA LEU A 155 0.96 12.83 16.21
C LEU A 155 0.92 14.24 16.83
N GLU A 156 1.06 15.27 16.00
CA GLU A 156 0.90 16.68 16.39
C GLU A 156 -0.55 17.02 16.77
N ALA A 157 -1.54 16.53 16.01
CA ALA A 157 -2.95 16.72 16.33
C ALA A 157 -3.35 16.07 17.67
N LEU A 158 -2.81 14.87 17.97
CA LEU A 158 -3.01 14.21 19.26
C LEU A 158 -2.35 14.99 20.41
N ALA A 159 -1.15 15.54 20.20
CA ALA A 159 -0.50 16.42 21.16
C ALA A 159 -1.35 17.68 21.44
N LEU A 160 -1.94 18.28 20.40
CA LEU A 160 -2.84 19.44 20.50
C LEU A 160 -4.17 19.11 21.19
N GLU A 161 -4.72 17.91 20.98
CA GLU A 161 -5.95 17.46 21.63
C GLU A 161 -5.74 17.20 23.13
N ALA A 162 -4.63 16.55 23.51
CA ALA A 162 -4.25 16.34 24.91
C ALA A 162 -4.06 17.67 25.65
N LEU A 163 -3.39 18.64 25.00
CA LEU A 163 -3.26 20.01 25.47
C LEU A 163 -4.61 20.70 25.74
N ALA A 164 -5.56 20.52 24.83
CA ALA A 164 -6.90 21.12 24.94
C ALA A 164 -7.73 20.49 26.07
N LEU A 165 -7.54 19.19 26.36
CA LEU A 165 -8.21 18.49 27.45
C LEU A 165 -7.74 18.97 28.83
N GLU A 166 -6.43 19.15 29.03
CA GLU A 166 -5.87 19.65 30.29
C GLU A 166 -6.24 21.13 30.56
N ALA A 167 -6.29 21.96 29.51
CA ALA A 167 -6.73 23.35 29.63
C ALA A 167 -8.17 23.46 30.16
N ASN A 168 -9.04 22.51 29.80
CA ASN A 168 -10.43 22.46 30.27
C ASN A 168 -10.57 21.98 31.72
N GLU A 169 -9.69 21.11 32.22
CA GLU A 169 -9.72 20.71 33.64
C GLU A 169 -9.28 21.84 34.57
N SER A 170 -8.36 22.71 34.14
CA SER A 170 -7.85 23.85 34.91
C SER A 170 -8.90 24.95 35.19
N LEU A 171 -10.03 24.96 34.49
CA LEU A 171 -11.11 25.95 34.66
C LEU A 171 -12.17 25.56 35.69
N THR A 172 -12.04 24.40 36.35
CA THR A 172 -13.07 23.89 37.29
C THR A 172 -12.71 23.94 38.78
N GLN A 173 -11.56 24.50 39.18
CA GLN A 173 -11.26 24.76 40.60
C GLN A 173 -10.79 26.20 40.83
N ASN A 174 -11.72 27.07 41.26
CA ASN A 174 -11.41 28.41 41.75
C ASN A 174 -10.89 28.37 43.19
N GLY A 175 -9.77 29.07 43.45
CA GLY A 175 -9.53 29.73 44.74
C GLY A 175 -8.21 29.39 45.45
N ASN A 176 -7.32 30.40 45.49
CA ASN A 176 -6.22 30.65 46.43
C ASN A 176 -4.89 29.86 46.30
N GLY A 177 -3.87 30.61 45.85
CA GLY A 177 -2.59 30.73 46.55
C GLY A 177 -1.51 29.69 46.29
N ALA A 178 -0.37 30.19 45.81
CA ALA A 178 0.96 29.55 45.70
C ALA A 178 1.25 28.74 44.41
N VAL A 179 1.96 29.45 43.54
CA VAL A 179 2.92 29.00 42.52
C VAL A 179 3.33 27.53 42.64
N ASN A 180 2.93 26.72 41.65
CA ASN A 180 3.79 25.68 41.11
C ASN A 180 3.58 25.64 39.60
N SER A 181 4.53 26.25 38.89
CA SER A 181 4.64 26.19 37.43
C SER A 181 5.10 24.78 37.03
N TYR A 182 4.16 23.91 36.69
CA TYR A 182 4.44 22.75 35.84
C TYR A 182 3.87 23.05 34.46
N THR A 183 4.64 23.79 33.66
CA THR A 183 4.44 23.83 32.21
C THR A 183 5.09 22.57 31.65
N ASN A 184 4.35 21.48 31.47
CA ASN A 184 4.79 20.35 30.66
C ASN A 184 3.62 19.68 29.94
N PRO A 185 3.49 19.97 28.64
CA PRO A 185 2.87 19.06 27.69
C PRO A 185 3.76 18.87 26.42
N PRO A 186 3.60 17.77 25.64
CA PRO A 186 2.68 16.65 25.78
C PRO A 186 3.40 15.35 26.19
N TRP A 187 2.63 14.31 26.50
CA TRP A 187 3.04 13.17 27.30
C TRP A 187 4.18 12.35 26.65
N PRO A 188 5.19 11.90 27.43
CA PRO A 188 6.26 11.06 26.90
C PRO A 188 5.69 9.71 26.44
N MET A 189 6.00 9.33 25.21
CA MET A 189 5.65 8.03 24.62
C MET A 189 6.89 7.13 24.60
N HIS A 190 6.66 5.84 24.35
CA HIS A 190 7.75 4.89 24.17
C HIS A 190 7.95 4.62 22.68
N GLU A 191 9.18 4.71 22.21
CA GLU A 191 9.58 4.19 20.91
C GLU A 191 10.27 2.84 21.11
N ILE A 192 9.77 1.82 20.42
CA ILE A 192 10.27 0.46 20.47
C ILE A 192 10.72 0.06 19.08
N THR A 193 12.00 -0.27 18.93
CA THR A 193 12.56 -0.74 17.67
C THR A 193 12.91 -2.21 17.79
N PHE A 194 12.36 -3.05 16.92
CA PHE A 194 12.67 -4.47 16.80
C PHE A 194 13.51 -4.72 15.55
N SER A 195 14.41 -5.68 15.63
CA SER A 195 15.13 -6.23 14.48
C SER A 195 15.30 -7.74 14.61
N THR A 196 14.97 -8.45 13.54
CA THR A 196 15.08 -9.91 13.47
C THR A 196 15.08 -10.38 12.00
N ASP A 197 15.19 -11.69 11.77
CA ASP A 197 15.04 -12.30 10.45
C ASP A 197 13.64 -12.00 9.90
N ASP A 198 13.55 -11.55 8.65
CA ASP A 198 12.31 -11.12 7.99
C ASP A 198 11.44 -12.35 7.69
N LYS A 199 10.80 -12.83 8.75
CA LYS A 199 9.95 -14.00 8.73
C LYS A 199 8.50 -13.61 8.49
N PRO A 200 7.74 -14.46 7.81
CA PRO A 200 6.33 -14.20 7.63
C PRO A 200 5.57 -14.07 8.94
N LYS A 201 4.63 -13.11 9.00
CA LYS A 201 3.76 -12.78 10.17
C LYS A 201 4.47 -12.11 11.33
N LEU A 202 5.77 -11.82 11.24
CA LEU A 202 6.53 -11.19 12.32
C LEU A 202 5.88 -9.89 12.81
N LEU A 203 5.51 -8.99 11.90
CA LEU A 203 4.86 -7.73 12.25
C LEU A 203 3.55 -7.97 13.02
N SER A 204 2.76 -8.97 12.61
CA SER A 204 1.53 -9.35 13.33
C SER A 204 1.85 -9.88 14.73
N GLN A 205 2.86 -10.73 14.87
CA GLN A 205 3.28 -11.28 16.16
C GLN A 205 3.78 -10.18 17.10
N LEU A 206 4.57 -9.23 16.60
CA LEU A 206 5.03 -8.08 17.36
C LEU A 206 3.85 -7.18 17.76
N THR A 207 2.91 -6.89 16.86
CA THR A 207 1.73 -6.07 17.21
C THR A 207 0.82 -6.75 18.23
N SER A 208 0.65 -8.08 18.16
CA SER A 208 -0.08 -8.85 19.17
C SER A 208 0.64 -8.84 20.52
N LEU A 209 1.96 -9.00 20.51
CA LEU A 209 2.78 -8.91 21.72
C LEU A 209 2.65 -7.54 22.40
N LEU A 210 2.74 -6.46 21.62
CA LEU A 210 2.58 -5.10 22.16
C LEU A 210 1.18 -4.91 22.78
N ALA A 211 0.13 -5.44 22.13
CA ALA A 211 -1.23 -5.40 22.66
C ALA A 211 -1.41 -6.26 23.93
N GLU A 212 -0.75 -7.42 24.02
CA GLU A 212 -0.76 -8.29 25.22
C GLU A 212 -0.06 -7.63 26.41
N VAL A 213 0.99 -6.84 26.15
CA VAL A 213 1.64 -5.98 27.15
C VAL A 213 0.75 -4.78 27.52
N GLY A 214 -0.31 -4.50 26.75
CA GLY A 214 -1.23 -3.38 27.03
C GLY A 214 -0.79 -2.05 26.43
N LEU A 215 0.11 -2.08 25.46
CA LEU A 215 0.56 -0.90 24.73
C LEU A 215 -0.38 -0.59 23.56
N ASN A 216 -0.69 0.69 23.35
CA ASN A 216 -1.41 1.13 22.15
C ASN A 216 -0.44 1.75 21.15
N ILE A 217 -0.48 1.27 19.92
CA ILE A 217 0.39 1.74 18.84
C ILE A 217 -0.20 3.02 18.24
N GLN A 218 0.56 4.11 18.32
CA GLN A 218 0.23 5.41 17.72
C GLN A 218 0.86 5.56 16.33
N GLU A 219 2.08 5.07 16.17
CA GLU A 219 2.80 5.08 14.89
C GLU A 219 3.61 3.79 14.71
N ALA A 220 3.77 3.32 13.47
CA ALA A 220 4.53 2.12 13.16
C ALA A 220 5.21 2.23 11.79
N HIS A 221 6.50 1.90 11.75
CA HIS A 221 7.34 1.88 10.56
C HIS A 221 8.05 0.54 10.45
N ALA A 222 7.69 -0.26 9.47
CA ALA A 222 8.32 -1.55 9.21
C ALA A 222 9.18 -1.45 7.96
N PHE A 223 10.44 -1.88 7.99
CA PHE A 223 11.36 -1.89 6.84
C PHE A 223 11.99 -3.28 6.64
N SER A 224 11.85 -3.85 5.45
CA SER A 224 12.54 -5.08 5.05
C SER A 224 13.86 -4.75 4.37
N THR A 225 14.95 -5.39 4.78
CA THR A 225 16.27 -5.21 4.19
C THR A 225 16.54 -6.21 3.06
N ALA A 226 17.47 -5.86 2.16
CA ALA A 226 17.86 -6.72 1.03
C ALA A 226 18.49 -8.07 1.45
N ASP A 227 19.02 -8.15 2.67
CA ASP A 227 19.61 -9.34 3.28
C ASP A 227 18.60 -10.19 4.10
N ARG A 228 17.29 -9.93 3.95
CA ARG A 228 16.17 -10.66 4.60
C ARG A 228 16.08 -10.46 6.11
N TYR A 229 16.33 -9.26 6.60
CA TYR A 229 16.04 -8.87 7.98
C TYR A 229 14.95 -7.80 8.00
N SER A 230 14.29 -7.63 9.14
CA SER A 230 13.35 -6.53 9.36
C SER A 230 13.90 -5.54 10.38
N LEU A 231 13.45 -4.29 10.23
CA LEU A 231 13.58 -3.22 11.20
C LEU A 231 12.19 -2.62 11.40
N ASP A 232 11.59 -2.88 12.56
CA ASP A 232 10.21 -2.51 12.87
C ASP A 232 10.19 -1.53 14.05
N VAL A 233 9.78 -0.29 13.82
CA VAL A 233 9.80 0.81 14.80
C VAL A 233 8.37 1.18 15.15
N PHE A 234 8.03 1.16 16.43
CA PHE A 234 6.70 1.47 16.95
C PHE A 234 6.78 2.62 17.93
N VAL A 235 5.92 3.63 17.77
CA VAL A 235 5.67 4.64 18.81
C VAL A 235 4.38 4.24 19.52
N VAL A 236 4.46 4.04 20.83
CA VAL A 236 3.39 3.46 21.65
C VAL A 236 3.11 4.28 22.91
N ASP A 237 1.86 4.25 23.35
CA ASP A 237 1.42 4.73 24.66
C ASP A 237 0.85 3.57 25.51
N GLY A 238 0.39 3.88 26.72
CA GLY A 238 -0.26 2.89 27.61
C GLY A 238 0.65 2.31 28.69
N TRP A 239 1.89 2.79 28.83
CA TRP A 239 2.81 2.40 29.90
C TRP A 239 3.40 3.61 30.64
N PRO A 240 3.56 3.58 31.97
CA PRO A 240 4.19 4.66 32.73
C PRO A 240 5.64 4.92 32.29
N HIS A 241 5.98 6.19 32.05
CA HIS A 241 7.30 6.59 31.53
C HIS A 241 8.44 6.41 32.57
N GLU A 242 8.13 6.39 33.86
CA GLU A 242 9.10 6.12 34.93
C GLU A 242 9.52 4.64 35.00
N GLU A 243 8.85 3.75 34.26
CA GLU A 243 8.99 2.30 34.37
C GLU A 243 9.54 1.64 33.09
N ILE A 244 10.40 2.33 32.34
CA ILE A 244 10.95 1.82 31.07
C ILE A 244 11.65 0.45 31.20
N GLU A 245 12.33 0.21 32.32
CA GLU A 245 12.96 -1.08 32.60
C GLU A 245 11.93 -2.17 32.90
N GLN A 246 10.79 -1.84 33.51
CA GLN A 246 9.72 -2.80 33.71
C GLN A 246 9.05 -3.15 32.39
N LEU A 247 8.87 -2.15 31.50
CA LEU A 247 8.38 -2.37 30.14
C LEU A 247 9.33 -3.27 29.35
N ARG A 248 10.64 -2.99 29.41
CA ARG A 248 11.67 -3.83 28.80
C ARG A 248 11.58 -5.27 29.28
N ASN A 249 11.50 -5.48 30.60
CA ASN A 249 11.36 -6.81 31.18
C ASN A 249 10.04 -7.51 30.78
N ALA A 250 8.94 -6.76 30.62
CA ALA A 250 7.67 -7.30 30.14
C ALA A 250 7.78 -7.78 28.68
N LEU A 251 8.40 -6.97 27.82
CA LEU A 251 8.66 -7.32 26.42
C LEU A 251 9.58 -8.55 26.31
N GLU A 252 10.67 -8.62 27.07
CA GLU A 252 11.58 -9.79 27.08
C GLU A 252 10.84 -11.07 27.44
N ARG A 253 9.95 -11.03 28.44
CA ARG A 253 9.16 -12.21 28.84
C ARG A 253 8.21 -12.68 27.74
N GLU A 254 7.54 -11.76 27.05
CA GLU A 254 6.61 -12.13 25.97
C GLU A 254 7.35 -12.60 24.71
N LEU A 255 8.50 -11.98 24.38
CA LEU A 255 9.35 -12.42 23.26
C LEU A 255 9.87 -13.85 23.48
N LEU A 256 10.26 -14.21 24.70
CA LEU A 256 10.64 -15.58 25.05
C LEU A 256 9.50 -16.61 24.89
N LYS A 257 8.24 -16.18 24.96
CA LYS A 257 7.08 -17.06 24.68
C LYS A 257 6.90 -17.25 23.17
N LEU A 258 7.09 -16.19 22.38
CA LEU A 258 7.00 -16.27 20.92
C LEU A 258 8.04 -17.24 20.33
N GLU A 259 9.29 -17.20 20.80
CA GLU A 259 10.35 -18.09 20.30
C GLU A 259 10.08 -19.59 20.61
N LYS A 260 9.48 -19.86 21.78
CA LYS A 260 9.10 -21.22 22.19
C LYS A 260 7.94 -21.79 21.37
N GLN A 261 6.99 -20.95 20.97
CA GLN A 261 5.86 -21.37 20.12
C GLN A 261 6.32 -21.71 18.68
N SER A 262 7.31 -20.99 18.14
CA SER A 262 7.89 -21.30 16.83
C SER A 262 8.67 -22.62 16.74
N SER A 263 9.01 -23.23 17.89
CA SER A 263 9.86 -24.43 17.96
C SER A 263 9.07 -25.76 18.05
N SER A 264 7.75 -25.73 18.30
CA SER A 264 6.96 -26.97 18.50
C SER A 264 6.24 -27.51 17.26
N ASP A 265 6.33 -26.84 16.10
CA ASP A 265 5.60 -27.21 14.87
C ASP A 265 6.36 -28.17 13.91
N GLN A 266 7.43 -28.83 14.37
CA GLN A 266 8.10 -29.87 13.59
C GLN A 266 7.98 -31.26 14.22
N CYS A 267 6.85 -31.95 14.04
CA CYS A 267 6.83 -33.41 13.97
C CYS A 267 5.49 -33.96 13.43
N SER A 268 5.45 -34.40 12.18
CA SER A 268 4.82 -35.66 11.73
C SER A 268 4.68 -35.69 10.20
N SER A 269 5.55 -36.47 9.56
CA SER A 269 5.35 -36.93 8.19
C SER A 269 5.25 -38.46 8.21
N PRO A 270 4.19 -39.09 7.68
CA PRO A 270 4.21 -40.51 7.41
C PRO A 270 4.98 -40.76 6.10
N LYS A 271 5.96 -41.68 6.19
CA LYS A 271 6.66 -42.26 5.05
C LYS A 271 5.76 -43.31 4.38
N SER A 272 5.71 -43.28 3.05
CA SER A 272 5.57 -44.51 2.27
C SER A 272 6.57 -44.48 1.10
N GLU A 273 7.27 -45.59 0.96
CA GLU A 273 8.43 -45.80 0.12
C GLU A 273 8.06 -46.21 -1.30
N GLN A 274 8.91 -45.75 -2.24
CA GLN A 274 9.44 -46.44 -3.42
C GLN A 274 8.46 -46.91 -4.52
N ASP A 275 8.63 -46.33 -5.72
CA ASP A 275 9.32 -47.10 -6.76
C ASP A 275 10.04 -46.19 -7.77
N GLN A 276 11.28 -46.56 -8.09
CA GLN A 276 12.12 -45.92 -9.11
C GLN A 276 11.90 -46.61 -10.45
N THR A 277 11.83 -45.83 -11.53
CA THR A 277 12.47 -46.24 -12.79
C THR A 277 12.79 -45.01 -13.62
N GLY A 278 14.08 -44.85 -13.91
CA GLY A 278 14.62 -43.70 -14.60
C GLY A 278 14.28 -43.66 -16.08
N LYS A 279 14.06 -42.44 -16.56
CA LYS A 279 14.62 -41.98 -17.83
C LYS A 279 14.79 -40.47 -17.76
N CYS A 280 16.04 -40.05 -17.67
CA CYS A 280 16.45 -38.66 -17.76
C CYS A 280 16.21 -38.22 -19.22
N CYS A 281 15.20 -37.40 -19.44
CA CYS A 281 15.04 -36.62 -20.65
C CYS A 281 14.85 -35.16 -20.22
N HIS A 282 15.72 -34.29 -20.73
CA HIS A 282 15.70 -32.84 -20.60
C HIS A 282 14.27 -32.29 -20.51
N ALA A 283 13.90 -31.72 -19.36
CA ALA A 283 12.65 -30.99 -19.22
C ALA A 283 12.95 -29.50 -19.26
N ASP A 284 12.96 -28.93 -20.47
CA ASP A 284 13.21 -27.49 -20.71
C ASP A 284 12.01 -26.58 -20.35
N HIS A 285 11.00 -27.10 -19.63
CA HIS A 285 9.75 -26.40 -19.28
C HIS A 285 9.31 -26.66 -17.83
N LEU A 286 8.71 -25.66 -17.17
CA LEU A 286 8.04 -25.86 -15.87
C LEU A 286 6.83 -26.80 -16.03
N ARG A 287 6.76 -27.85 -15.22
CA ARG A 287 5.65 -28.81 -15.27
C ARG A 287 4.40 -28.24 -14.62
N ILE A 288 3.44 -27.81 -15.43
CA ILE A 288 2.08 -27.48 -15.00
C ILE A 288 1.20 -28.75 -15.11
N PRO A 289 0.34 -29.06 -14.12
CA PRO A 289 -0.58 -30.19 -14.20
C PRO A 289 -1.42 -30.13 -15.49
N ASN A 290 -1.30 -31.17 -16.34
CA ASN A 290 -1.96 -31.23 -17.63
C ASN A 290 -3.28 -31.99 -17.52
N ASP A 291 -4.40 -31.34 -17.86
CA ASP A 291 -5.74 -31.96 -17.86
C ASP A 291 -6.16 -32.39 -19.29
N GLY A 292 -5.26 -32.37 -20.27
CA GLY A 292 -5.49 -32.87 -21.63
C GLY A 292 -6.35 -31.96 -22.53
N ILE A 293 -6.67 -30.74 -22.08
CA ILE A 293 -7.44 -29.76 -22.84
C ILE A 293 -6.68 -28.43 -22.81
N ASP A 294 -6.44 -27.88 -24.01
CA ASP A 294 -5.86 -26.58 -24.38
C ASP A 294 -4.35 -26.44 -24.60
N VAL A 295 -4.01 -25.97 -25.81
CA VAL A 295 -2.69 -25.45 -26.21
C VAL A 295 -2.60 -24.01 -25.71
N TRP A 296 -2.15 -23.83 -24.46
CA TRP A 296 -2.00 -22.51 -23.81
C TRP A 296 -0.54 -22.05 -23.72
N GLU A 297 0.42 -22.94 -23.96
CA GLU A 297 1.84 -22.58 -24.03
C GLU A 297 2.09 -21.74 -25.28
N ILE A 298 2.61 -20.54 -25.07
CA ILE A 298 2.96 -19.62 -26.16
C ILE A 298 4.45 -19.76 -26.45
N ASP A 299 4.81 -19.89 -27.72
CA ASP A 299 6.20 -19.73 -28.14
C ASP A 299 6.56 -18.23 -28.06
N PRO A 300 7.57 -17.84 -27.27
CA PRO A 300 8.00 -16.44 -27.15
C PRO A 300 8.29 -15.75 -28.48
N GLN A 301 8.62 -16.49 -29.55
CA GLN A 301 8.85 -15.91 -30.88
C GLN A 301 7.62 -15.24 -31.50
N PHE A 302 6.41 -15.63 -31.07
CA PHE A 302 5.16 -15.01 -31.53
C PHE A 302 4.69 -13.87 -30.61
N LEU A 303 5.42 -13.58 -29.54
CA LEU A 303 5.14 -12.46 -28.63
C LEU A 303 6.07 -11.28 -28.95
N THR A 304 5.46 -10.12 -29.19
CA THR A 304 6.18 -8.86 -29.30
C THR A 304 5.89 -8.01 -28.07
N LEU A 305 6.93 -7.59 -27.36
CA LEU A 305 6.84 -6.66 -26.24
C LEU A 305 6.94 -5.23 -26.80
N ASP A 306 5.96 -4.39 -26.50
CA ASP A 306 5.97 -2.98 -26.88
C ASP A 306 6.53 -2.15 -25.72
N HIS A 307 5.70 -1.31 -25.08
CA HIS A 307 6.12 -0.47 -23.96
C HIS A 307 5.70 -1.07 -22.61
N LYS A 308 6.51 -0.78 -21.58
CA LYS A 308 6.22 -1.15 -20.20
C LYS A 308 5.05 -0.32 -19.67
N VAL A 309 4.02 -0.99 -19.16
CA VAL A 309 2.81 -0.40 -18.57
C VAL A 309 2.99 -0.20 -17.07
N ALA A 310 3.54 -1.20 -16.38
CA ALA A 310 3.77 -1.15 -14.94
C ALA A 310 4.97 -2.00 -14.51
N SER A 311 5.54 -1.70 -13.35
CA SER A 311 6.53 -2.53 -12.67
C SER A 311 6.00 -2.90 -11.29
N GLY A 312 5.89 -4.19 -11.01
CA GLY A 312 5.48 -4.74 -9.72
C GLY A 312 6.61 -5.46 -9.00
N SER A 313 6.30 -5.96 -7.80
CA SER A 313 7.20 -6.77 -6.97
C SER A 313 7.55 -8.12 -7.61
N TYR A 314 6.58 -8.71 -8.33
CA TYR A 314 6.68 -10.06 -8.94
C TYR A 314 7.07 -10.05 -10.42
N GLY A 315 7.07 -8.89 -11.07
CA GLY A 315 7.32 -8.81 -12.51
C GLY A 315 7.00 -7.45 -13.10
N ASP A 316 7.34 -7.28 -14.38
CA ASP A 316 7.01 -6.11 -15.17
C ASP A 316 5.84 -6.44 -16.11
N LEU A 317 4.88 -5.53 -16.20
CA LEU A 317 3.74 -5.64 -17.11
C LEU A 317 4.02 -4.80 -18.35
N TYR A 318 3.92 -5.42 -19.53
CA TYR A 318 4.11 -4.78 -20.82
C TYR A 318 2.81 -4.83 -21.63
N LYS A 319 2.58 -3.80 -22.44
CA LYS A 319 1.71 -3.94 -23.60
C LYS A 319 2.48 -4.69 -24.67
N GLY A 320 1.81 -5.56 -25.41
CA GLY A 320 2.44 -6.26 -26.52
C GLY A 320 1.42 -6.77 -27.53
N THR A 321 1.92 -7.55 -28.49
CA THR A 321 1.13 -8.18 -29.53
C THR A 321 1.38 -9.68 -29.58
N TYR A 322 0.30 -10.47 -29.64
CA TYR A 322 0.34 -11.91 -29.90
C TYR A 322 -0.56 -12.23 -31.09
N ARG A 323 0.01 -12.73 -32.19
CA ARG A 323 -0.73 -13.05 -33.45
C ARG A 323 -1.66 -11.92 -33.91
N SER A 324 -1.16 -10.68 -33.90
CA SER A 324 -1.89 -9.46 -34.27
C SER A 324 -3.03 -9.04 -33.32
N GLN A 325 -3.14 -9.67 -32.15
CA GLN A 325 -4.02 -9.23 -31.06
C GLN A 325 -3.21 -8.47 -30.01
N GLU A 326 -3.72 -7.33 -29.55
CA GLU A 326 -3.14 -6.61 -28.42
C GLU A 326 -3.31 -7.41 -27.12
N VAL A 327 -2.23 -7.53 -26.36
CA VAL A 327 -2.17 -8.34 -25.14
C VAL A 327 -1.42 -7.62 -24.03
N ALA A 328 -1.72 -7.98 -22.79
CA ALA A 328 -0.92 -7.62 -21.63
C ALA A 328 0.02 -8.79 -21.29
N ILE A 329 1.31 -8.51 -21.17
CA ILE A 329 2.37 -9.50 -20.95
C ILE A 329 3.04 -9.22 -19.61
N LYS A 330 2.75 -10.04 -18.61
CA LYS A 330 3.35 -9.98 -17.28
C LYS A 330 4.60 -10.85 -17.27
N VAL A 331 5.77 -10.23 -17.35
CA VAL A 331 7.09 -10.89 -17.39
C VAL A 331 7.67 -10.97 -15.98
N LEU A 332 8.00 -12.18 -15.52
CA LEU A 332 8.62 -12.38 -14.21
C LEU A 332 10.12 -12.01 -14.27
N LYS A 333 10.62 -11.33 -13.23
CA LYS A 333 12.01 -10.86 -13.18
C LYS A 333 12.95 -12.04 -12.91
N ALA A 334 13.84 -12.34 -13.87
CA ALA A 334 14.78 -13.47 -13.82
C ALA A 334 15.70 -13.48 -12.58
N GLU A 335 16.04 -12.31 -12.07
CA GLU A 335 16.93 -12.10 -10.91
C GLU A 335 16.32 -12.57 -9.57
N ARG A 336 15.02 -12.91 -9.55
CA ARG A 336 14.28 -13.31 -8.34
C ARG A 336 13.62 -14.69 -8.44
N ILE A 337 13.85 -15.45 -9.52
CA ILE A 337 13.17 -16.73 -9.72
C ILE A 337 13.76 -17.77 -8.76
N ASP A 338 13.14 -17.94 -7.59
CA ASP A 338 13.33 -19.09 -6.72
C ASP A 338 12.32 -20.22 -7.05
N THR A 339 12.47 -21.36 -6.39
CA THR A 339 11.59 -22.53 -6.60
C THR A 339 10.15 -22.27 -6.15
N ASP A 340 9.90 -21.32 -5.26
CA ASP A 340 8.57 -21.05 -4.73
C ASP A 340 7.81 -20.10 -5.66
N MET A 341 8.47 -19.07 -6.20
CA MET A 341 7.94 -18.23 -7.28
C MET A 341 7.58 -19.04 -8.53
N GLN A 342 8.36 -20.07 -8.88
CA GLN A 342 8.00 -20.96 -9.99
C GLN A 342 6.72 -21.76 -9.70
N LYS A 343 6.50 -22.21 -8.46
CA LYS A 343 5.27 -22.88 -8.05
C LYS A 343 4.09 -21.92 -8.05
N GLU A 344 4.29 -20.70 -7.56
CA GLU A 344 3.27 -19.64 -7.58
C GLU A 344 2.86 -19.30 -9.02
N PHE A 345 3.83 -19.13 -9.92
CA PHE A 345 3.59 -18.92 -11.34
C PHE A 345 2.81 -20.09 -11.98
N ALA A 346 3.24 -21.33 -11.73
CA ALA A 346 2.55 -22.50 -12.26
C ALA A 346 1.12 -22.62 -11.73
N GLN A 347 0.90 -22.26 -10.45
CA GLN A 347 -0.42 -22.22 -9.83
C GLN A 347 -1.29 -21.11 -10.43
N GLU A 348 -0.73 -19.92 -10.64
CA GLU A 348 -1.41 -18.78 -11.26
C GLU A 348 -1.90 -19.16 -12.66
N VAL A 349 -1.03 -19.71 -13.50
CA VAL A 349 -1.39 -20.21 -14.84
C VAL A 349 -2.44 -21.33 -14.77
N TYR A 350 -2.32 -22.26 -13.82
CA TYR A 350 -3.28 -23.35 -13.64
C TYR A 350 -4.68 -22.86 -13.24
N ILE A 351 -4.78 -21.82 -12.41
CA ILE A 351 -6.07 -21.21 -12.06
C ILE A 351 -6.61 -20.44 -13.26
N MET A 352 -5.79 -19.55 -13.84
CA MET A 352 -6.21 -18.64 -14.90
C MET A 352 -6.73 -19.36 -16.15
N ARG A 353 -6.15 -20.52 -16.51
CA ARG A 353 -6.64 -21.31 -17.67
C ARG A 353 -8.06 -21.85 -17.50
N LYS A 354 -8.54 -22.03 -16.26
CA LYS A 354 -9.87 -22.59 -15.97
C LYS A 354 -10.97 -21.53 -15.93
N ILE A 355 -10.58 -20.27 -16.02
CA ILE A 355 -11.45 -19.12 -15.77
C ILE A 355 -11.76 -18.40 -17.07
N ARG A 356 -13.06 -18.35 -17.40
CA ARG A 356 -13.55 -17.70 -18.61
C ARG A 356 -14.88 -17.03 -18.31
N HIS A 357 -14.85 -15.72 -18.11
CA HIS A 357 -16.03 -14.94 -17.80
C HIS A 357 -15.89 -13.51 -18.33
N LYS A 358 -16.99 -12.90 -18.77
CA LYS A 358 -16.99 -11.56 -19.39
C LYS A 358 -16.49 -10.43 -18.47
N ASN A 359 -16.59 -10.62 -17.15
CA ASN A 359 -16.16 -9.65 -16.13
C ASN A 359 -14.92 -10.13 -15.35
N VAL A 360 -14.15 -11.07 -15.90
CA VAL A 360 -12.86 -11.52 -15.37
C VAL A 360 -11.85 -11.46 -16.50
N VAL A 361 -10.64 -10.96 -16.26
CA VAL A 361 -9.63 -10.82 -17.30
C VAL A 361 -9.32 -12.18 -17.92
N GLN A 362 -9.43 -12.26 -19.25
CA GLN A 362 -9.24 -13.47 -20.01
C GLN A 362 -7.76 -13.82 -20.13
N PHE A 363 -7.44 -15.02 -19.67
CA PHE A 363 -6.16 -15.67 -19.95
C PHE A 363 -6.05 -16.07 -21.42
N ILE A 364 -4.92 -15.75 -22.05
CA ILE A 364 -4.62 -16.09 -23.45
C ILE A 364 -3.59 -17.21 -23.51
N GLY A 365 -2.57 -17.14 -22.66
CA GLY A 365 -1.54 -18.18 -22.59
C GLY A 365 -0.39 -17.80 -21.67
N ALA A 366 0.63 -18.64 -21.60
CA ALA A 366 1.82 -18.40 -20.81
C ALA A 366 3.06 -18.96 -21.50
N CYS A 367 4.22 -18.40 -21.17
CA CYS A 367 5.52 -18.97 -21.51
C CYS A 367 6.12 -19.56 -20.23
N THR A 368 6.47 -20.84 -20.25
CA THR A 368 6.97 -21.58 -19.07
C THR A 368 8.47 -21.89 -19.12
N LYS A 369 9.17 -21.36 -20.13
CA LYS A 369 10.63 -21.48 -20.24
C LYS A 369 11.33 -20.62 -19.17
N PRO A 370 12.26 -21.16 -18.38
CA PRO A 370 12.89 -20.46 -17.24
C PRO A 370 13.53 -19.09 -17.52
N SER A 371 13.89 -18.79 -18.77
CA SER A 371 14.44 -17.50 -19.20
C SER A 371 13.40 -16.53 -19.78
N SER A 372 12.13 -16.93 -19.83
CA SER A 372 11.04 -16.20 -20.49
C SER A 372 9.69 -16.50 -19.81
N LEU A 373 9.67 -16.56 -18.47
CA LEU A 373 8.41 -16.77 -17.74
C LEU A 373 7.51 -15.55 -17.90
N CYS A 374 6.38 -15.74 -18.56
CA CYS A 374 5.37 -14.69 -18.65
C CYS A 374 3.95 -15.23 -18.73
N ILE A 375 3.00 -14.43 -18.23
CA ILE A 375 1.56 -14.65 -18.36
C ILE A 375 1.02 -13.65 -19.38
N VAL A 376 0.24 -14.12 -20.32
CA VAL A 376 -0.38 -13.32 -21.38
C VAL A 376 -1.89 -13.30 -21.17
N THR A 377 -2.44 -12.10 -21.02
CA THR A 377 -3.88 -11.86 -20.91
C THR A 377 -4.36 -10.88 -21.97
N GLU A 378 -5.68 -10.74 -22.11
CA GLU A 378 -6.23 -9.63 -22.88
C GLU A 378 -5.73 -8.27 -22.34
N PHE A 379 -5.52 -7.32 -23.25
CA PHE A 379 -5.13 -5.97 -22.89
C PHE A 379 -6.37 -5.12 -22.59
N MET A 380 -6.35 -4.43 -21.43
CA MET A 380 -7.45 -3.59 -20.98
C MET A 380 -7.08 -2.12 -21.20
N SER A 381 -7.49 -1.57 -22.34
CA SER A 381 -7.05 -0.26 -22.84
C SER A 381 -7.49 0.94 -21.99
N GLY A 382 -8.57 0.80 -21.22
CA GLY A 382 -9.06 1.82 -20.28
C GLY A 382 -8.25 1.92 -18.98
N GLY A 383 -7.27 1.03 -18.78
CA GLY A 383 -6.45 1.00 -17.57
C GLY A 383 -7.23 0.56 -16.33
N SER A 384 -6.71 0.88 -15.14
CA SER A 384 -7.36 0.52 -13.89
C SER A 384 -8.42 1.54 -13.47
N VAL A 385 -9.45 1.08 -12.76
CA VAL A 385 -10.46 1.95 -12.12
C VAL A 385 -9.77 2.92 -11.15
N TYR A 386 -8.72 2.48 -10.47
CA TYR A 386 -7.91 3.35 -9.61
C TYR A 386 -7.29 4.53 -10.37
N ASP A 387 -6.69 4.28 -11.53
CA ASP A 387 -6.08 5.34 -12.35
C ASP A 387 -7.14 6.33 -12.84
N TYR A 388 -8.30 5.83 -13.26
CA TYR A 388 -9.42 6.68 -13.68
C TYR A 388 -9.89 7.59 -12.55
N LEU A 389 -10.13 7.05 -11.35
CA LEU A 389 -10.63 7.85 -10.23
C LEU A 389 -9.57 8.82 -9.69
N HIS A 390 -8.34 8.37 -9.49
CA HIS A 390 -7.36 9.13 -8.68
C HIS A 390 -6.34 9.90 -9.50
N LYS A 391 -5.92 9.37 -10.65
CA LYS A 391 -4.94 10.04 -11.53
C LYS A 391 -5.63 10.94 -12.55
N GLN A 392 -6.71 10.45 -13.16
CA GLN A 392 -7.47 11.21 -14.15
C GLN A 392 -8.55 12.10 -13.52
N LYS A 393 -8.81 11.96 -12.21
CA LYS A 393 -9.89 12.66 -11.47
C LYS A 393 -11.27 12.43 -12.11
N GLY A 394 -11.45 11.24 -12.70
CA GLY A 394 -12.71 10.79 -13.26
C GLY A 394 -13.75 10.55 -12.17
N THR A 395 -15.02 10.69 -12.53
CA THR A 395 -16.15 10.41 -11.65
C THR A 395 -17.19 9.60 -12.40
N PHE A 396 -17.84 8.66 -11.72
CA PHE A 396 -18.94 7.90 -12.30
C PHE A 396 -20.28 8.52 -11.92
N LYS A 397 -21.11 8.84 -12.91
CA LYS A 397 -22.52 9.13 -12.68
C LYS A 397 -23.22 7.86 -12.20
N LEU A 398 -24.27 8.01 -11.41
CA LEU A 398 -24.95 6.89 -10.75
C LEU A 398 -25.32 5.72 -11.70
N PRO A 399 -25.85 5.93 -12.93
CA PRO A 399 -26.14 4.81 -13.84
C PRO A 399 -24.88 4.00 -14.24
N ILE A 400 -23.79 4.70 -14.56
CA ILE A 400 -22.51 4.07 -14.95
C ILE A 400 -21.88 3.39 -13.74
N LEU A 401 -21.92 4.03 -12.56
CA LEU A 401 -21.44 3.45 -11.31
C LEU A 401 -22.13 2.11 -11.03
N LEU A 402 -23.45 2.04 -11.19
CA LEU A 402 -24.20 0.81 -10.96
C LEU A 402 -23.84 -0.26 -11.99
N LYS A 403 -23.65 0.10 -13.27
CA LYS A 403 -23.14 -0.82 -14.30
C LYS A 403 -21.78 -1.40 -13.89
N VAL A 404 -20.84 -0.55 -13.50
CA VAL A 404 -19.50 -0.94 -13.03
C VAL A 404 -19.59 -1.86 -11.80
N ALA A 405 -20.39 -1.48 -10.81
CA ALA A 405 -20.58 -2.29 -9.60
C ALA A 405 -21.19 -3.66 -9.90
N ILE A 406 -22.14 -3.75 -10.84
CA ILE A 406 -22.73 -5.01 -11.29
C ILE A 406 -21.70 -5.87 -12.02
N ASP A 407 -20.88 -5.28 -12.87
CA ASP A 407 -19.83 -5.98 -13.60
C ASP A 407 -18.78 -6.58 -12.67
N ILE A 408 -18.28 -5.80 -11.70
CA ILE A 408 -17.38 -6.29 -10.64
C ILE A 408 -18.04 -7.44 -9.87
N SER A 409 -19.29 -7.25 -9.44
CA SER A 409 -20.01 -8.25 -8.66
C SER A 409 -20.20 -9.56 -9.41
N ARG A 410 -20.47 -9.52 -10.71
CA ARG A 410 -20.56 -10.72 -11.58
C ARG A 410 -19.22 -11.42 -11.73
N GLY A 411 -18.13 -10.67 -11.86
CA GLY A 411 -16.78 -11.24 -11.91
C GLY A 411 -16.45 -12.00 -10.62
N MET A 412 -16.73 -11.38 -9.48
CA MET A 412 -16.49 -11.99 -8.16
C MET A 412 -17.40 -13.18 -7.86
N ASP A 413 -18.70 -13.09 -8.18
CA ASP A 413 -19.63 -14.21 -8.07
C ASP A 413 -19.14 -15.44 -8.86
N TYR A 414 -18.67 -15.22 -10.10
CA TYR A 414 -18.10 -16.29 -10.91
C TYR A 414 -16.84 -16.91 -10.28
N LEU A 415 -15.94 -16.10 -9.73
CA LEU A 415 -14.75 -16.62 -9.03
C LEU A 415 -15.15 -17.45 -7.81
N HIS A 416 -16.09 -16.97 -7.01
CA HIS A 416 -16.57 -17.66 -5.80
C HIS A 416 -17.26 -18.99 -6.13
N GLN A 417 -18.06 -19.04 -7.19
CA GLN A 417 -18.67 -20.28 -7.70
C GLN A 417 -17.64 -21.31 -8.16
N ASN A 418 -16.45 -20.87 -8.57
CA ASN A 418 -15.32 -21.73 -8.92
C ASN A 418 -14.37 -21.99 -7.73
N ASN A 419 -14.81 -21.69 -6.50
CA ASN A 419 -14.04 -21.84 -5.25
C ASN A 419 -12.73 -21.02 -5.23
N ILE A 420 -12.72 -19.86 -5.88
CA ILE A 420 -11.58 -18.94 -5.91
C ILE A 420 -11.92 -17.71 -5.06
N ILE A 421 -11.19 -17.53 -3.96
CA ILE A 421 -11.23 -16.30 -3.16
C ILE A 421 -10.15 -15.37 -3.70
N HIS A 422 -10.51 -14.13 -4.05
CA HIS A 422 -9.60 -13.17 -4.67
C HIS A 422 -8.56 -12.62 -3.69
N ARG A 423 -8.98 -12.21 -2.48
CA ARG A 423 -8.15 -11.73 -1.35
C ARG A 423 -7.43 -10.40 -1.53
N ASP A 424 -7.51 -9.80 -2.71
CA ASP A 424 -6.87 -8.52 -3.04
C ASP A 424 -7.79 -7.68 -3.93
N LEU A 425 -9.09 -7.70 -3.64
CA LEU A 425 -10.05 -6.91 -4.41
C LEU A 425 -9.89 -5.42 -4.07
N LYS A 426 -9.47 -4.62 -5.05
CA LYS A 426 -9.26 -3.17 -4.93
C LYS A 426 -9.39 -2.50 -6.30
N ALA A 427 -9.60 -1.19 -6.34
CA ALA A 427 -9.76 -0.46 -7.60
C ALA A 427 -8.58 -0.60 -8.58
N ALA A 428 -7.37 -0.90 -8.09
CA ALA A 428 -6.19 -1.12 -8.95
C ALA A 428 -6.24 -2.46 -9.70
N ASN A 429 -6.96 -3.45 -9.17
CA ASN A 429 -7.14 -4.77 -9.77
C ASN A 429 -8.45 -4.89 -10.57
N LEU A 430 -9.11 -3.76 -10.81
CA LEU A 430 -10.30 -3.65 -11.64
C LEU A 430 -9.92 -2.89 -12.91
N LEU A 431 -10.01 -3.55 -14.06
CA LEU A 431 -9.56 -3.02 -15.34
C LEU A 431 -10.74 -2.72 -16.27
N MET A 432 -10.61 -1.67 -17.07
CA MET A 432 -11.62 -1.22 -18.04
C MET A 432 -11.18 -1.47 -19.47
N ASP A 433 -12.11 -1.95 -20.30
CA ASP A 433 -11.91 -2.03 -21.75
C ASP A 433 -12.41 -0.76 -22.46
N GLU A 434 -12.29 -0.73 -23.77
CA GLU A 434 -12.74 0.37 -24.65
C GLU A 434 -14.26 0.60 -24.64
N ASN A 435 -15.06 -0.34 -24.11
CA ASN A 435 -16.52 -0.31 -24.09
C ASN A 435 -17.09 -0.03 -22.68
N ASP A 436 -16.26 0.50 -21.77
CA ASP A 436 -16.58 0.74 -20.36
C ASP A 436 -17.09 -0.53 -19.65
N VAL A 437 -16.56 -1.71 -20.01
CA VAL A 437 -16.79 -2.95 -19.27
C VAL A 437 -15.66 -3.14 -18.27
N VAL A 438 -16.03 -3.41 -17.03
CA VAL A 438 -15.05 -3.69 -15.96
C VAL A 438 -14.83 -5.19 -15.82
N LYS A 439 -13.55 -5.57 -15.72
CA LYS A 439 -13.10 -6.94 -15.46
C LYS A 439 -12.20 -7.00 -14.23
N VAL A 440 -12.36 -8.08 -13.47
CA VAL A 440 -11.53 -8.40 -12.30
C VAL A 440 -10.21 -9.02 -12.78
N ALA A 441 -9.08 -8.48 -12.34
CA ALA A 441 -7.72 -8.92 -12.65
C ALA A 441 -7.00 -9.44 -11.39
N ASP A 442 -5.80 -10.02 -11.54
CA ASP A 442 -4.91 -10.43 -10.43
C ASP A 442 -5.55 -11.34 -9.35
N PHE A 443 -6.54 -12.14 -9.74
CA PHE A 443 -7.19 -13.15 -8.89
C PHE A 443 -6.37 -14.46 -8.74
N GLY A 444 -5.23 -14.54 -9.44
CA GLY A 444 -4.42 -15.75 -9.60
C GLY A 444 -3.41 -16.04 -8.48
N VAL A 445 -3.24 -15.12 -7.52
CA VAL A 445 -2.54 -15.37 -6.25
C VAL A 445 -3.59 -15.58 -5.15
N ALA A 446 -4.51 -16.52 -5.37
CA ALA A 446 -5.23 -17.12 -4.25
C ALA A 446 -4.14 -17.68 -3.33
N ARG A 447 -3.84 -16.96 -2.26
CA ARG A 447 -2.79 -17.21 -1.27
C ARG A 447 -3.04 -18.51 -0.49
N VAL A 448 -3.17 -19.63 -1.19
CA VAL A 448 -3.55 -20.94 -0.63
C VAL A 448 -2.47 -21.50 0.30
N LYS A 449 -1.33 -20.81 0.49
CA LYS A 449 -0.39 -21.10 1.59
C LYS A 449 0.13 -19.91 2.40
N ALA A 450 -0.22 -18.66 2.10
CA ALA A 450 0.21 -17.53 2.93
C ALA A 450 -0.74 -17.32 4.12
N GLN A 451 -0.94 -18.36 4.94
CA GLN A 451 -0.96 -18.13 6.38
C GLN A 451 0.43 -17.67 6.83
N THR A 452 1.49 -17.85 6.05
CA THR A 452 2.88 -17.49 6.39
C THR A 452 3.56 -16.73 5.24
N GLY A 453 2.95 -15.70 4.65
CA GLY A 453 3.62 -14.83 3.67
C GLY A 453 3.89 -13.46 4.25
N VAL A 454 5.13 -12.96 4.12
CA VAL A 454 5.52 -11.60 4.51
C VAL A 454 4.63 -10.60 3.76
N MET A 455 3.63 -10.05 4.45
CA MET A 455 2.89 -8.90 3.95
C MET A 455 3.72 -7.69 4.29
N THR A 456 4.52 -7.21 3.35
CA THR A 456 5.22 -5.96 3.55
C THR A 456 4.19 -4.84 3.72
N ALA A 457 4.37 -4.04 4.78
CA ALA A 457 3.57 -2.86 5.11
C ALA A 457 3.45 -1.84 3.94
N GLU A 458 4.30 -2.01 2.92
CA GLU A 458 4.46 -1.18 1.72
C GLU A 458 3.31 -1.30 0.70
N THR A 459 2.50 -2.34 0.74
CA THR A 459 1.65 -2.71 -0.41
C THR A 459 0.37 -1.89 -0.60
N GLY A 460 0.10 -0.87 0.23
CA GLY A 460 -1.07 0.04 0.11
C GLY A 460 -2.45 -0.63 0.23
N THR A 461 -2.48 -1.96 0.29
CA THR A 461 -3.65 -2.83 0.09
C THR A 461 -4.53 -2.92 1.34
N TYR A 462 -3.95 -2.64 2.51
CA TYR A 462 -4.63 -2.66 3.81
C TYR A 462 -5.93 -1.85 3.85
N ARG A 463 -6.05 -0.79 3.05
CA ARG A 463 -7.25 0.07 2.99
C ARG A 463 -8.51 -0.67 2.56
N TRP A 464 -8.39 -1.75 1.77
CA TRP A 464 -9.54 -2.53 1.29
C TRP A 464 -9.72 -3.85 2.05
N MET A 465 -8.84 -4.19 2.99
CA MET A 465 -8.86 -5.50 3.64
C MET A 465 -9.94 -5.59 4.72
N ALA A 466 -10.58 -6.77 4.79
CA ALA A 466 -11.53 -7.09 5.85
C ALA A 466 -10.83 -7.25 7.21
N PRO A 467 -11.52 -6.96 8.33
CA PRO A 467 -10.93 -7.03 9.67
C PRO A 467 -10.34 -8.42 9.99
N GLU A 468 -11.04 -9.50 9.62
CA GLU A 468 -10.57 -10.86 9.85
C GLU A 468 -9.31 -11.22 9.04
N VAL A 469 -9.10 -10.59 7.87
CA VAL A 469 -7.89 -10.77 7.07
C VAL A 469 -6.73 -10.00 7.68
N ILE A 470 -6.97 -8.79 8.18
CA ILE A 470 -5.96 -7.98 8.89
C ILE A 470 -5.52 -8.69 10.18
N GLU A 471 -6.47 -9.26 10.92
CA GLU A 471 -6.22 -10.02 12.15
C GLU A 471 -5.69 -11.44 11.88
N HIS A 472 -5.48 -11.84 10.62
CA HIS A 472 -5.02 -13.17 10.21
C HIS A 472 -5.88 -14.32 10.76
N LYS A 473 -7.17 -14.07 11.01
CA LYS A 473 -8.15 -15.09 11.42
C LYS A 473 -8.51 -15.96 10.22
N PRO A 474 -9.05 -17.17 10.43
CA PRO A 474 -9.67 -17.92 9.35
C PRO A 474 -10.75 -17.07 8.66
N TYR A 475 -10.68 -16.97 7.35
CA TYR A 475 -11.61 -16.20 6.54
C TYR A 475 -12.05 -17.00 5.31
N ASP A 476 -13.21 -16.66 4.79
CA ASP A 476 -13.80 -17.25 3.59
C ASP A 476 -13.96 -16.17 2.49
N HIS A 477 -14.80 -16.45 1.51
CA HIS A 477 -15.08 -15.53 0.40
C HIS A 477 -15.78 -14.24 0.83
N LYS A 478 -16.31 -14.14 2.07
CA LYS A 478 -16.91 -12.90 2.61
C LYS A 478 -15.88 -11.81 2.88
N ALA A 479 -14.60 -12.14 2.93
CA ALA A 479 -13.53 -11.14 2.94
C ALA A 479 -13.57 -10.26 1.67
N ASP A 480 -13.78 -10.86 0.51
CA ASP A 480 -13.89 -10.12 -0.77
C ASP A 480 -15.13 -9.21 -0.80
N VAL A 481 -16.20 -9.59 -0.11
CA VAL A 481 -17.42 -8.78 0.02
C VAL A 481 -17.15 -7.49 0.79
N PHE A 482 -16.34 -7.57 1.86
CA PHE A 482 -15.91 -6.38 2.59
C PHE A 482 -15.11 -5.45 1.68
N SER A 483 -14.13 -6.01 0.96
CA SER A 483 -13.30 -5.26 0.02
C SER A 483 -14.14 -4.61 -1.08
N PHE A 484 -15.16 -5.32 -1.59
CA PHE A 484 -16.13 -4.77 -2.52
C PHE A 484 -16.92 -3.61 -1.92
N GLY A 485 -17.30 -3.66 -0.63
CA GLY A 485 -17.94 -2.55 0.06
C GLY A 485 -17.08 -1.29 0.06
N VAL A 486 -15.76 -1.44 0.29
CA VAL A 486 -14.80 -0.32 0.22
C VAL A 486 -14.65 0.19 -1.22
N VAL A 487 -14.55 -0.70 -2.22
CA VAL A 487 -14.53 -0.33 -3.64
C VAL A 487 -15.81 0.41 -4.06
N LEU A 488 -16.97 -0.04 -3.60
CA LEU A 488 -18.24 0.60 -3.92
C LEU A 488 -18.32 2.02 -3.34
N TRP A 489 -17.76 2.24 -2.15
CA TRP A 489 -17.61 3.58 -1.57
C TRP A 489 -16.63 4.45 -2.38
N GLU A 490 -15.53 3.87 -2.83
CA GLU A 490 -14.54 4.53 -3.66
C GLU A 490 -15.13 4.95 -5.03
N LEU A 491 -15.91 4.08 -5.68
CA LEU A 491 -16.65 4.39 -6.90
C LEU A 491 -17.65 5.54 -6.70
N LEU A 492 -18.33 5.57 -5.55
CA LEU A 492 -19.35 6.56 -5.21
C LEU A 492 -18.75 7.95 -4.96
N THR A 493 -17.59 8.00 -4.31
CA THR A 493 -17.00 9.26 -3.85
C THR A 493 -15.88 9.77 -4.76
N GLY A 494 -15.26 8.89 -5.55
CA GLY A 494 -14.02 9.16 -6.26
C GLY A 494 -12.84 9.47 -5.34
N LYS A 495 -12.97 9.19 -4.04
CA LYS A 495 -11.96 9.47 -3.02
C LYS A 495 -11.18 8.23 -2.65
N LEU A 496 -9.92 8.43 -2.26
CA LEU A 496 -9.11 7.33 -1.75
C LEU A 496 -9.66 6.88 -0.38
N PRO A 497 -9.88 5.58 -0.15
CA PRO A 497 -10.38 5.09 1.14
C PRO A 497 -9.43 5.48 2.28
N TYR A 498 -9.98 6.11 3.31
CA TYR A 498 -9.23 6.60 4.47
C TYR A 498 -8.09 7.55 4.08
N GLU A 499 -8.32 8.48 3.14
CA GLU A 499 -7.30 9.38 2.55
C GLU A 499 -6.41 10.11 3.58
N TYR A 500 -6.91 10.33 4.80
CA TYR A 500 -6.23 11.01 5.89
C TYR A 500 -5.39 10.09 6.80
N LEU A 501 -5.36 8.78 6.56
CA LEU A 501 -4.61 7.78 7.33
C LEU A 501 -3.57 7.10 6.46
N THR A 502 -2.47 6.63 7.05
CA THR A 502 -1.58 5.65 6.38
C THR A 502 -2.31 4.32 6.19
N PRO A 503 -1.90 3.45 5.23
CA PRO A 503 -2.54 2.14 5.04
C PRO A 503 -2.59 1.29 6.32
N VAL A 504 -1.53 1.33 7.13
CA VAL A 504 -1.45 0.60 8.40
C VAL A 504 -2.39 1.20 9.45
N GLN A 505 -2.44 2.53 9.58
CA GLN A 505 -3.39 3.19 10.48
C GLN A 505 -4.85 2.92 10.09
N ALA A 506 -5.15 2.87 8.79
CA ALA A 506 -6.47 2.48 8.30
C ALA A 506 -6.83 1.05 8.74
N ALA A 507 -5.91 0.09 8.59
CA ALA A 507 -6.11 -1.28 9.05
C ALA A 507 -6.34 -1.37 10.57
N ILE A 508 -5.52 -0.69 11.37
CA ILE A 508 -5.69 -0.63 12.83
C ILE A 508 -7.05 -0.04 13.19
N GLY A 509 -7.44 1.09 12.57
CA GLY A 509 -8.74 1.71 12.77
C GLY A 509 -9.92 0.80 12.42
N VAL A 510 -9.82 0.04 11.32
CA VAL A 510 -10.84 -0.93 10.90
C VAL A 510 -11.04 -2.03 11.94
N VAL A 511 -9.95 -2.56 12.51
CA VAL A 511 -9.98 -3.67 13.47
C VAL A 511 -10.39 -3.19 14.87
N GLN A 512 -9.71 -2.19 15.41
CA GLN A 512 -9.85 -1.76 16.80
C GLN A 512 -11.03 -0.81 17.02
N LYS A 513 -11.22 0.16 16.12
CA LYS A 513 -12.24 1.22 16.25
C LYS A 513 -13.49 0.95 15.40
N ASN A 514 -13.54 -0.19 14.71
CA ASN A 514 -14.58 -0.51 13.72
C ASN A 514 -14.76 0.62 12.67
N LEU A 515 -13.65 1.28 12.30
CA LEU A 515 -13.66 2.43 11.41
C LEU A 515 -14.18 2.06 10.01
N ARG A 516 -15.07 2.88 9.45
CA ARG A 516 -15.57 2.75 8.07
C ARG A 516 -15.53 4.12 7.37
N PRO A 517 -15.34 4.15 6.04
CA PRO A 517 -15.45 5.38 5.27
C PRO A 517 -16.82 6.05 5.44
N THR A 518 -16.83 7.37 5.57
CA THR A 518 -18.07 8.13 5.75
C THR A 518 -18.89 8.15 4.46
N ILE A 519 -20.13 7.65 4.51
CA ILE A 519 -21.05 7.69 3.36
C ILE A 519 -21.64 9.10 3.21
N PRO A 520 -21.60 9.74 2.02
CA PRO A 520 -22.20 11.05 1.79
C PRO A 520 -23.72 11.05 2.07
N LYS A 521 -24.24 12.11 2.71
CA LYS A 521 -25.67 12.22 3.10
C LYS A 521 -26.65 12.15 1.92
N ASN A 522 -26.23 12.56 0.72
CA ASN A 522 -27.07 12.59 -0.48
C ASN A 522 -27.07 11.26 -1.26
N THR A 523 -26.52 10.19 -0.69
CA THR A 523 -26.46 8.86 -1.31
C THR A 523 -27.84 8.20 -1.31
N GLN A 524 -28.17 7.47 -2.38
CA GLN A 524 -29.43 6.73 -2.48
C GLN A 524 -29.57 5.73 -1.31
N PRO A 525 -30.72 5.71 -0.59
CA PRO A 525 -30.86 4.93 0.65
C PRO A 525 -30.52 3.44 0.53
N LYS A 526 -30.93 2.81 -0.58
CA LYS A 526 -30.64 1.39 -0.85
C LYS A 526 -29.15 1.12 -1.09
N LEU A 527 -28.43 2.07 -1.67
CA LEU A 527 -26.98 1.96 -1.87
C LEU A 527 -26.24 2.14 -0.54
N THR A 528 -26.71 3.06 0.31
CA THR A 528 -26.22 3.22 1.69
C THR A 528 -26.42 1.95 2.52
N GLU A 529 -27.60 1.32 2.42
CA GLU A 529 -27.88 0.05 3.10
C GLU A 529 -26.98 -1.08 2.58
N LEU A 530 -26.78 -1.18 1.27
CA LEU A 530 -25.90 -2.17 0.66
C LEU A 530 -24.45 -2.01 1.15
N LEU A 531 -23.91 -0.79 1.10
CA LEU A 531 -22.58 -0.47 1.66
C LEU A 531 -22.49 -0.91 3.12
N GLY A 532 -23.49 -0.52 3.92
CA GLY A 532 -23.64 -0.91 5.32
C GLY A 532 -23.55 -2.41 5.56
N LYS A 533 -24.19 -3.22 4.69
CA LYS A 533 -24.17 -4.68 4.77
C LYS A 533 -22.85 -5.30 4.31
N CYS A 534 -22.25 -4.80 3.23
CA CYS A 534 -21.02 -5.36 2.67
C CYS A 534 -19.83 -5.32 3.65
N TRP A 535 -19.70 -4.26 4.46
CA TRP A 535 -18.56 -4.06 5.36
C TRP A 535 -18.87 -4.32 6.85
N GLN A 536 -19.86 -5.16 7.15
CA GLN A 536 -20.15 -5.59 8.52
C GLN A 536 -18.92 -6.23 9.18
N LYS A 537 -18.75 -6.02 10.50
CA LYS A 537 -17.64 -6.62 11.25
C LYS A 537 -17.72 -8.14 11.23
N ASP A 538 -18.92 -8.68 11.47
CA ASP A 538 -19.21 -10.11 11.34
C ASP A 538 -19.34 -10.50 9.86
N PRO A 539 -18.49 -11.41 9.34
CA PRO A 539 -18.57 -11.89 7.96
C PRO A 539 -19.89 -12.59 7.61
N SER A 540 -20.55 -13.22 8.58
CA SER A 540 -21.79 -13.96 8.35
C SER A 540 -22.97 -13.06 7.98
N LEU A 541 -22.93 -11.78 8.40
CA LEU A 541 -23.93 -10.77 8.11
C LEU A 541 -23.75 -10.11 6.74
N ARG A 542 -22.63 -10.40 6.06
CA ARG A 542 -22.35 -9.85 4.72
C ARG A 542 -23.09 -10.66 3.66
N PRO A 543 -23.72 -10.01 2.66
CA PRO A 543 -24.43 -10.69 1.59
C PRO A 543 -23.46 -11.39 0.64
N ASP A 544 -23.92 -12.43 -0.05
CA ASP A 544 -23.14 -13.01 -1.16
C ASP A 544 -23.23 -12.13 -2.42
N PHE A 545 -22.26 -12.27 -3.34
CA PHE A 545 -22.27 -11.47 -4.58
C PHE A 545 -23.53 -11.67 -5.42
N THR A 546 -24.15 -12.85 -5.39
CA THR A 546 -25.47 -13.10 -6.00
C THR A 546 -26.54 -12.14 -5.49
N GLU A 547 -26.62 -11.96 -4.16
CA GLU A 547 -27.57 -11.03 -3.54
C GLU A 547 -27.24 -9.57 -3.87
N ILE A 548 -25.95 -9.22 -3.86
CA ILE A 548 -25.46 -7.89 -4.22
C ILE A 548 -25.89 -7.53 -5.64
N ILE A 549 -25.71 -8.44 -6.61
CA ILE A 549 -26.12 -8.25 -8.01
C ILE A 549 -27.62 -7.94 -8.10
N ASP A 550 -28.45 -8.68 -7.37
CA ASP A 550 -29.91 -8.48 -7.38
C ASP A 550 -30.31 -7.14 -6.75
N ILE A 551 -29.65 -6.73 -5.68
CA ILE A 551 -29.86 -5.41 -5.06
C ILE A 551 -29.47 -4.30 -6.03
N LEU A 552 -28.29 -4.38 -6.66
CA LEU A 552 -27.81 -3.38 -7.61
C LEU A 552 -28.71 -3.26 -8.85
N LYS A 553 -29.18 -4.38 -9.41
CA LYS A 553 -30.15 -4.38 -10.52
C LYS A 553 -31.47 -3.72 -10.13
N LYS A 554 -31.99 -4.03 -8.93
CA LYS A 554 -33.19 -3.37 -8.40
C LYS A 554 -32.99 -1.87 -8.27
N ILE A 555 -31.82 -1.43 -7.83
CA ILE A 555 -31.46 -0.01 -7.76
C ILE A 555 -31.46 0.63 -9.16
N SER A 556 -30.78 0.01 -10.14
CA SER A 556 -30.72 0.51 -11.53
C SER A 556 -32.12 0.67 -12.14
N SER A 557 -32.96 -0.36 -12.03
CA SER A 557 -34.32 -0.33 -12.58
C SER A 557 -35.20 0.78 -11.97
N GLN A 558 -34.99 1.13 -10.69
CA GLN A 558 -35.76 2.20 -10.04
C GLN A 558 -35.35 3.59 -10.53
N ILE A 559 -34.08 3.75 -10.92
CA ILE A 559 -33.55 5.01 -11.45
C ILE A 559 -34.11 5.24 -12.86
N GLU A 560 -34.04 4.22 -13.72
CA GLU A 560 -34.59 4.26 -15.09
C GLU A 560 -36.09 4.64 -15.08
N ASN A 561 -36.89 3.96 -14.25
CA ASN A 561 -38.32 4.27 -14.09
C ASN A 561 -38.60 5.69 -13.55
N THR A 562 -37.67 6.28 -12.80
CA THR A 562 -37.83 7.64 -12.26
C THR A 562 -37.50 8.70 -13.30
N GLU A 563 -36.53 8.42 -14.19
CA GLU A 563 -36.20 9.28 -15.32
C GLU A 563 -37.34 9.29 -16.35
N ASP A 564 -37.90 8.13 -16.70
CA ASP A 564 -39.03 8.01 -17.63
C ASP A 564 -40.28 8.80 -17.17
N ARG A 565 -40.60 8.71 -15.87
CA ARG A 565 -41.71 9.49 -15.27
C ARG A 565 -41.46 10.99 -15.23
N ARG A 566 -40.18 11.44 -15.20
CA ARG A 566 -39.82 12.86 -15.26
C ARG A 566 -39.91 13.39 -16.68
N THR A 567 -39.53 12.60 -17.69
CA THR A 567 -39.71 12.95 -19.11
C THR A 567 -41.18 13.02 -19.52
N GLU A 568 -42.04 12.11 -19.02
CA GLU A 568 -43.49 12.18 -19.27
C GLU A 568 -44.16 13.41 -18.61
N LYS A 569 -43.76 13.76 -17.38
CA LYS A 569 -44.28 14.97 -16.70
C LYS A 569 -43.73 16.29 -17.28
N GLY A 570 -42.54 16.26 -17.89
CA GLY A 570 -41.99 17.39 -18.64
C GLY A 570 -42.75 17.67 -19.94
N SER A 571 -43.14 16.60 -20.66
CA SER A 571 -43.97 16.67 -21.86
C SER A 571 -45.42 17.13 -21.57
N GLY A 572 -46.03 16.65 -20.48
CA GLY A 572 -47.41 17.01 -20.09
C GLY A 572 -47.60 18.45 -19.57
N ARG A 573 -46.53 19.14 -19.17
CA ARG A 573 -46.61 20.54 -18.68
C ARG A 573 -46.39 21.58 -19.77
N PHE A 574 -45.81 21.19 -20.92
CA PHE A 574 -45.71 22.05 -22.11
C PHE A 574 -47.01 22.07 -22.94
N LEU A 575 -47.81 20.98 -22.92
CA LEU A 575 -49.06 20.90 -23.68
C LEU A 575 -50.31 21.44 -22.96
N SER A 576 -50.21 21.79 -21.67
CA SER A 576 -51.33 22.40 -20.91
C SER A 576 -51.32 23.94 -20.89
N LEU A 577 -50.25 24.58 -21.35
CA LEU A 577 -50.14 26.05 -21.47
C LEU A 577 -50.58 26.60 -22.84
N LEU A 578 -50.84 25.74 -23.83
CA LEU A 578 -51.25 26.12 -25.19
C LEU A 578 -52.76 26.07 -25.45
N ARG A 579 -53.59 25.79 -24.43
CA ARG A 579 -55.05 25.64 -24.61
C ARG A 579 -55.92 26.65 -23.85
N ARG A 580 -55.33 27.73 -23.32
CA ARG A 580 -56.05 28.76 -22.56
C ARG A 580 -55.70 30.15 -23.11
N GLY A 581 -56.20 30.45 -24.31
CA GLY A 581 -55.92 31.73 -24.97
C GLY A 581 -56.67 31.97 -26.27
N HIS A 582 -57.87 31.44 -26.46
CA HIS A 582 -58.80 31.86 -27.50
C HIS A 582 -60.22 31.87 -26.92
N HIS A 583 -60.62 33.01 -26.37
CA HIS A 583 -62.00 33.45 -26.31
C HIS A 583 -62.04 34.97 -26.35
#